data_AF-A0A944MCM1-F1
#
_entry.id   AF-A0A944MCM1-F1
#
_cell.length_a   1.000
_cell.length_b   1.000
_cell.length_c   1.000
_cell.angle_alpha   90.00
_cell.angle_beta   90.00
_cell.angle_gamma   90.00
#
_symmetry.space_group_name_H-M   'P 1'
#
loop_
_entity.id
_entity.type
_entity.pdbx_description
1 polymer ?
#
loop_
_entity_poly.entity_id
_entity_poly.type
_entity_poly.pdbx_seq_one_letter_code
_entity_poly.pdbx_strand_id
1 'polypeptide(L)'
;MKRQILLSFLLLGLSLTQTTFAGPRVVVSLPAIHSLVANIMQGVGEPRLLHDQDDHLANTLGPFQKSEVLTADLIIWVGAGLEESLADMLESTPPLHDRTMTLSNTVPLLLKRNFDGIAASRKDSRDLRFWHDPKIAMMAVRQITPTLVRLDPANTERYLDNEIELLKRIKQMSKEIASRFSTQIAIPERVATQFSQYFTNRFVIVTKDSSEAEGTAIKVSTNPVKHTCRHYPEQTPQTANATNYYFEAMKKEADGIQACSAQYTHGEVAKTRDRSSVSG
;
A
#
# COMPACT_ATOMS: atom_id res chain seq x y z
N MET A 1 -37.77 58.34 -6.09
CA MET A 1 -37.40 57.21 -6.97
C MET A 1 -35.93 57.20 -7.44
N LYS A 2 -35.01 58.01 -6.87
CA LYS A 2 -33.58 58.06 -7.30
C LYS A 2 -32.58 57.41 -6.33
N ARG A 3 -33.02 56.86 -5.20
CA ARG A 3 -32.15 56.37 -4.11
C ARG A 3 -32.04 54.84 -4.03
N GLN A 4 -32.86 54.11 -4.78
CA GLN A 4 -32.82 52.64 -4.85
C GLN A 4 -31.97 52.11 -6.03
N ILE A 5 -31.60 52.95 -6.99
CA ILE A 5 -30.80 52.53 -8.15
C ILE A 5 -29.29 52.48 -7.81
N LEU A 6 -28.85 53.15 -6.73
CA LEU A 6 -27.45 53.12 -6.30
C LEU A 6 -27.04 51.86 -5.52
N LEU A 7 -27.99 51.04 -5.04
CA LEU A 7 -27.68 49.82 -4.29
C LEU A 7 -27.56 48.57 -5.17
N SER A 8 -27.95 48.65 -6.45
CA SER A 8 -27.82 47.53 -7.40
C SER A 8 -26.52 47.55 -8.20
N PHE A 9 -25.65 48.55 -8.03
CA PHE A 9 -24.37 48.64 -8.75
C PHE A 9 -23.14 48.21 -7.94
N LEU A 10 -23.28 47.89 -6.64
CA LEU A 10 -22.18 47.49 -5.76
C LEU A 10 -22.08 45.96 -5.54
N LEU A 11 -22.72 45.16 -6.39
CA LEU A 11 -22.75 43.69 -6.30
C LEU A 11 -22.24 43.00 -7.58
N LEU A 12 -21.38 43.69 -8.35
CA LEU A 12 -20.86 43.21 -9.64
C LEU A 12 -19.33 43.05 -9.68
N GLY A 13 -18.66 42.78 -8.57
CA GLY A 13 -17.19 42.90 -8.52
C GLY A 13 -16.43 41.96 -7.61
N LEU A 14 -16.95 40.77 -7.29
CA LEU A 14 -16.15 39.77 -6.58
C LEU A 14 -16.27 38.38 -7.22
N SER A 15 -16.01 38.31 -8.53
CA SER A 15 -15.61 37.06 -9.15
C SER A 15 -14.19 36.77 -8.68
N LEU A 16 -14.04 35.98 -7.61
CA LEU A 16 -12.77 35.32 -7.34
C LEU A 16 -12.47 34.47 -8.58
N THR A 17 -11.53 34.92 -9.41
CA THR A 17 -10.91 34.08 -10.41
C THR A 17 -10.23 32.96 -9.66
N GLN A 18 -10.89 31.81 -9.54
CA GLN A 18 -10.23 30.59 -9.12
C GLN A 18 -9.27 30.23 -10.26
N THR A 19 -8.00 30.59 -10.10
CA THR A 19 -6.94 30.13 -10.99
C THR A 19 -6.79 28.64 -10.75
N THR A 20 -7.58 27.82 -11.46
CA THR A 20 -7.36 26.39 -11.53
C THR A 20 -6.13 26.19 -12.41
N PHE A 21 -4.95 26.17 -11.79
CA PHE A 21 -3.75 25.73 -12.48
C PHE A 21 -3.94 24.25 -12.80
N ALA A 22 -3.94 23.91 -14.09
CA ALA A 22 -3.98 22.52 -14.52
C ALA A 22 -2.66 21.86 -14.08
N GLY A 23 -2.73 20.95 -13.11
CA GLY A 23 -1.58 20.18 -12.66
C GLY A 23 -1.04 19.24 -13.75
N PRO A 24 0.19 18.70 -13.56
CA PRO A 24 0.81 17.78 -14.49
C PRO A 24 0.03 16.47 -14.64
N ARG A 25 0.15 15.82 -15.80
CA ARG A 25 -0.42 14.49 -16.07
C ARG A 25 0.44 13.42 -15.39
N VAL A 26 0.09 13.07 -14.16
CA VAL A 26 0.76 12.01 -13.40
C VAL A 26 0.03 10.68 -13.59
N VAL A 27 0.75 9.65 -14.00
CA VAL A 27 0.26 8.26 -14.05
C VAL A 27 0.90 7.48 -12.90
N VAL A 28 0.08 6.74 -12.16
CA VAL A 28 0.51 5.90 -11.05
C VAL A 28 0.06 4.48 -11.30
N SER A 29 0.97 3.52 -11.15
CA SER A 29 0.71 2.13 -11.53
C SER A 29 -0.32 1.44 -10.65
N LEU A 30 -0.28 1.68 -9.33
CA LEU A 30 -0.92 0.85 -8.32
C LEU A 30 -1.80 1.62 -7.33
N PRO A 31 -2.90 1.03 -6.83
CA PRO A 31 -3.87 1.74 -5.98
C PRO A 31 -3.28 2.32 -4.69
N ALA A 32 -2.39 1.59 -4.01
CA ALA A 32 -1.76 2.05 -2.78
C ALA A 32 -0.89 3.30 -3.01
N ILE A 33 -0.10 3.29 -4.09
CA ILE A 33 0.76 4.41 -4.45
C ILE A 33 -0.08 5.57 -4.98
N HIS A 34 -1.11 5.28 -5.79
CA HIS A 34 -2.06 6.28 -6.29
C HIS A 34 -2.70 7.04 -5.15
N SER A 35 -3.15 6.34 -4.11
CA SER A 35 -3.71 6.94 -2.90
C SER A 35 -2.76 7.96 -2.28
N LEU A 36 -1.47 7.61 -2.12
CA LEU A 36 -0.45 8.51 -1.56
C LEU A 36 -0.22 9.73 -2.46
N VAL A 37 -0.06 9.52 -3.77
CA VAL A 37 0.17 10.60 -4.75
C VAL A 37 -1.04 11.53 -4.83
N ALA A 38 -2.26 10.98 -4.81
CA ALA A 38 -3.50 11.76 -4.85
C ALA A 38 -3.67 12.65 -3.61
N ASN A 39 -3.23 12.19 -2.42
CA ASN A 39 -3.18 13.06 -1.24
C ASN A 39 -2.15 14.20 -1.43
N ILE A 40 -0.98 13.95 -2.03
CA ILE A 40 0.00 15.01 -2.31
C ILE A 40 -0.56 16.00 -3.34
N MET A 41 -1.26 15.54 -4.37
CA MET A 41 -1.80 16.38 -5.45
C MET A 41 -3.15 17.04 -5.16
N GLN A 42 -3.72 16.84 -3.96
CA GLN A 42 -5.04 17.35 -3.59
C GLN A 42 -5.16 18.86 -3.86
N GLY A 43 -6.17 19.25 -4.65
CA GLY A 43 -6.41 20.65 -5.02
C GLY A 43 -5.52 21.18 -6.16
N VAL A 44 -4.68 20.35 -6.77
CA VAL A 44 -3.88 20.64 -7.98
C VAL A 44 -4.35 19.82 -9.17
N GLY A 45 -4.55 18.51 -8.97
CA GLY A 45 -4.99 17.59 -10.00
C GLY A 45 -5.13 16.17 -9.45
N GLU A 46 -5.70 15.27 -10.25
CA GLU A 46 -5.90 13.87 -9.86
C GLU A 46 -4.95 12.97 -10.68
N PRO A 47 -4.10 12.16 -10.04
CA PRO A 47 -3.28 11.20 -10.78
C PRO A 47 -4.15 10.13 -11.45
N ARG A 48 -3.70 9.64 -12.60
CA ARG A 48 -4.34 8.52 -13.31
C ARG A 48 -3.84 7.19 -12.76
N LEU A 49 -4.76 6.30 -12.40
CA LEU A 49 -4.42 4.94 -11.97
C LEU A 49 -4.32 4.02 -13.18
N LEU A 50 -3.21 3.28 -13.30
CA LEU A 50 -2.99 2.37 -14.42
C LEU A 50 -3.67 1.01 -14.20
N HIS A 51 -3.48 0.41 -13.02
CA HIS A 51 -4.10 -0.87 -12.65
C HIS A 51 -5.02 -0.65 -11.44
N ASP A 52 -6.29 -0.99 -11.60
CA ASP A 52 -7.30 -0.90 -10.55
C ASP A 52 -7.26 -2.07 -9.56
N GLN A 53 -6.53 -3.14 -9.88
CA GLN A 53 -6.33 -4.32 -9.06
C GLN A 53 -4.87 -4.81 -9.11
N ASP A 54 -4.37 -5.32 -7.98
CA ASP A 54 -2.99 -5.82 -7.85
C ASP A 54 -2.75 -7.13 -8.64
N ASP A 55 -3.80 -7.90 -8.95
CA ASP A 55 -3.72 -9.14 -9.73
C ASP A 55 -3.57 -8.90 -11.25
N HIS A 56 -3.64 -7.64 -11.69
CA HIS A 56 -3.51 -7.25 -13.11
C HIS A 56 -2.12 -6.74 -13.48
N LEU A 57 -1.15 -6.79 -12.58
CA LEU A 57 0.18 -6.19 -12.79
C LEU A 57 1.06 -6.94 -13.80
N ALA A 58 0.80 -8.24 -14.00
CA ALA A 58 1.43 -9.05 -15.03
C ALA A 58 0.66 -9.02 -16.37
N ASN A 59 -0.55 -8.46 -16.40
CA ASN A 59 -1.37 -8.43 -17.62
C ASN A 59 -0.83 -7.38 -18.59
N THR A 60 -0.83 -7.70 -19.89
CA THR A 60 -0.46 -6.77 -20.95
C THR A 60 -1.28 -5.48 -20.89
N LEU A 61 -0.62 -4.32 -20.98
CA LEU A 61 -1.29 -3.03 -21.00
C LEU A 61 -2.23 -2.92 -22.21
N GLY A 62 -3.50 -2.60 -21.93
CA GLY A 62 -4.52 -2.30 -22.94
C GLY A 62 -4.23 -0.98 -23.68
N PRO A 63 -4.93 -0.70 -24.80
CA PRO A 63 -4.70 0.50 -25.60
C PRO A 63 -4.84 1.81 -24.81
N PHE A 64 -5.84 1.91 -23.94
CA PHE A 64 -6.05 3.11 -23.11
C PHE A 64 -4.93 3.30 -22.08
N GLN A 65 -4.50 2.23 -21.41
CA GLN A 65 -3.39 2.27 -20.46
C GLN A 65 -2.09 2.72 -21.14
N LYS A 66 -1.78 2.18 -22.33
CA LYS A 66 -0.64 2.62 -23.13
C LYS A 66 -0.72 4.11 -23.48
N SER A 67 -1.90 4.59 -23.87
CA SER A 67 -2.11 6.01 -24.17
C SER A 67 -1.87 6.90 -22.94
N GLU A 68 -2.31 6.48 -21.75
CA GLU A 68 -2.04 7.23 -20.52
C GLU A 68 -0.53 7.30 -20.23
N VAL A 69 0.18 6.17 -20.34
CA VAL A 69 1.64 6.10 -20.11
C VAL A 69 2.40 7.00 -21.11
N LEU A 70 2.06 6.95 -22.40
CA LEU A 70 2.74 7.74 -23.44
C LEU A 70 2.53 9.25 -23.31
N THR A 71 1.43 9.67 -22.71
CA THR A 71 1.05 11.08 -22.57
C THR A 71 1.31 11.63 -21.17
N ALA A 72 1.98 10.86 -20.32
CA ALA A 72 2.32 11.27 -18.96
C ALA A 72 3.47 12.30 -18.96
N ASP A 73 3.34 13.27 -18.06
CA ASP A 73 4.44 14.16 -17.67
C ASP A 73 5.34 13.46 -16.63
N LEU A 74 4.73 12.58 -15.82
CA LEU A 74 5.42 11.76 -14.82
C LEU A 74 4.71 10.42 -14.63
N ILE A 75 5.49 9.35 -14.64
CA ILE A 75 5.07 7.98 -14.34
C ILE A 75 5.68 7.60 -12.98
N ILE A 76 4.84 7.29 -12.00
CA ILE A 76 5.26 6.82 -10.69
C ILE A 76 4.84 5.36 -10.55
N TRP A 77 5.82 4.49 -10.34
CA TRP A 77 5.60 3.05 -10.27
C TRP A 77 6.51 2.42 -9.23
N VAL A 78 6.24 1.18 -8.84
CA VAL A 78 7.01 0.51 -7.79
C VAL A 78 8.31 -0.03 -8.38
N GLY A 79 8.23 -0.87 -9.43
CA GLY A 79 9.36 -1.37 -10.18
C GLY A 79 9.09 -2.71 -10.89
N ALA A 80 10.00 -3.09 -11.78
CA ALA A 80 9.82 -4.22 -12.70
C ALA A 80 9.55 -5.59 -12.05
N GLY A 81 9.95 -5.79 -10.79
CA GLY A 81 9.69 -7.04 -10.06
C GLY A 81 8.25 -7.19 -9.56
N LEU A 82 7.38 -6.22 -9.85
CA LEU A 82 5.96 -6.24 -9.52
C LEU A 82 5.09 -5.89 -10.75
N GLU A 83 5.50 -4.91 -11.57
CA GLU A 83 4.73 -4.44 -12.72
C GLU A 83 5.39 -4.80 -14.07
N GLU A 84 5.38 -6.09 -14.43
CA GLU A 84 6.09 -6.63 -15.60
C GLU A 84 5.66 -5.97 -16.92
N SER A 85 4.36 -5.78 -17.15
CA SER A 85 3.87 -5.22 -18.41
C SER A 85 4.21 -3.75 -18.61
N LEU A 86 4.32 -2.99 -17.52
CA LEU A 86 4.81 -1.62 -17.56
C LEU A 86 6.32 -1.61 -17.77
N ALA A 87 7.06 -2.55 -17.18
CA ALA A 87 8.51 -2.69 -17.42
C ALA A 87 8.81 -2.92 -18.91
N ASP A 88 8.12 -3.86 -19.56
CA ASP A 88 8.26 -4.14 -21.00
C ASP A 88 8.01 -2.89 -21.86
N MET A 89 7.00 -2.09 -21.49
CA MET A 89 6.67 -0.85 -22.21
C MET A 89 7.75 0.22 -22.03
N LEU A 90 8.29 0.39 -20.82
CA LEU A 90 9.36 1.33 -20.54
C LEU A 90 10.66 0.94 -21.26
N GLU A 91 10.99 -0.35 -21.26
CA GLU A 91 12.17 -0.89 -21.98
C GLU A 91 12.04 -0.69 -23.50
N SER A 92 10.85 -0.90 -24.07
CA SER A 92 10.59 -0.70 -25.49
C SER A 92 10.40 0.77 -25.90
N THR A 93 10.30 1.70 -24.94
CA THR A 93 10.11 3.14 -25.21
C THR A 93 11.11 3.99 -24.40
N PRO A 94 12.41 4.00 -24.76
CA PRO A 94 13.46 4.62 -23.97
C PRO A 94 13.22 6.08 -23.53
N PRO A 95 12.60 6.97 -24.32
CA PRO A 95 12.29 8.34 -23.89
C PRO A 95 11.38 8.46 -22.65
N LEU A 96 10.65 7.40 -22.28
CA LEU A 96 9.81 7.41 -21.07
C LEU A 96 10.64 7.33 -19.78
N HIS A 97 11.89 6.86 -19.83
CA HIS A 97 12.75 6.76 -18.64
C HIS A 97 12.98 8.11 -17.97
N ASP A 98 13.11 9.19 -18.74
CA ASP A 98 13.31 10.55 -18.23
C ASP A 98 12.11 11.09 -17.46
N ARG A 99 10.94 10.45 -17.61
CA ARG A 99 9.67 10.80 -16.95
C ARG A 99 9.24 9.75 -15.95
N THR A 100 10.11 8.84 -15.56
CA THR A 100 9.76 7.70 -14.73
C THR A 100 10.43 7.78 -13.36
N MET A 101 9.64 7.61 -12.31
CA MET A 101 10.10 7.48 -10.93
C MET A 101 9.87 6.04 -10.44
N THR A 102 10.95 5.27 -10.31
CA THR A 102 10.92 3.89 -9.78
C THR A 102 11.08 3.92 -8.26
N LEU A 103 9.98 3.77 -7.52
CA LEU A 103 9.98 3.93 -6.06
C LEU A 103 10.87 2.90 -5.35
N SER A 104 10.96 1.66 -5.85
CA SER A 104 11.81 0.61 -5.27
C SER A 104 13.29 0.97 -5.22
N ASN A 105 13.75 1.91 -6.05
CA ASN A 105 15.14 2.38 -6.06
C ASN A 105 15.40 3.49 -5.03
N THR A 106 14.34 4.00 -4.39
CA THR A 106 14.39 5.18 -3.51
C THR A 106 14.15 4.86 -2.04
N VAL A 107 13.78 3.61 -1.72
CA VAL A 107 13.42 3.16 -0.38
C VAL A 107 14.09 1.84 -0.01
N PRO A 108 14.30 1.54 1.28
CA PRO A 108 14.85 0.26 1.70
C PRO A 108 13.87 -0.88 1.43
N LEU A 109 14.39 -2.01 0.94
CA LEU A 109 13.60 -3.20 0.63
C LEU A 109 14.05 -4.42 1.43
N LEU A 110 13.07 -5.13 2.00
CA LEU A 110 13.26 -6.46 2.58
C LEU A 110 13.58 -7.50 1.50
N LEU A 111 14.33 -8.53 1.87
CA LEU A 111 14.39 -9.76 1.08
C LEU A 111 13.04 -10.46 1.14
N LYS A 112 12.65 -11.18 0.08
CA LYS A 112 11.46 -12.04 0.13
C LYS A 112 11.68 -13.13 1.19
N ARG A 113 10.60 -13.52 1.90
CA ARG A 113 10.64 -14.68 2.81
C ARG A 113 11.05 -15.92 2.03
N ASN A 114 11.82 -16.81 2.67
CA ASN A 114 12.31 -18.07 2.08
C ASN A 114 13.13 -17.88 0.80
N PHE A 115 13.75 -16.72 0.60
CA PHE A 115 14.70 -16.52 -0.49
C PHE A 115 15.98 -17.31 -0.21
N ASP A 116 16.18 -18.41 -0.93
CA ASP A 116 17.31 -19.34 -0.79
C ASP A 116 18.53 -18.97 -1.65
N GLY A 117 18.41 -17.96 -2.52
CA GLY A 117 19.53 -17.30 -3.20
C GLY A 117 20.23 -18.10 -4.30
N ILE A 118 19.78 -19.31 -4.63
CA ILE A 118 20.52 -20.22 -5.51
C ILE A 118 20.09 -20.14 -6.99
N ALA A 119 18.91 -19.62 -7.34
CA ALA A 119 18.42 -19.68 -8.73
C ALA A 119 17.69 -18.44 -9.30
N ALA A 120 17.37 -17.42 -8.52
CA ALA A 120 16.58 -16.27 -9.00
C ALA A 120 17.45 -15.02 -9.22
N SER A 121 17.14 -14.25 -10.27
CA SER A 121 17.79 -12.97 -10.58
C SER A 121 17.80 -12.05 -9.35
N ARG A 122 18.84 -11.21 -9.18
CA ARG A 122 18.87 -10.18 -8.11
C ARG A 122 17.60 -9.32 -8.10
N LYS A 123 16.95 -9.13 -9.27
CA LYS A 123 15.68 -8.41 -9.43
C LYS A 123 14.51 -9.05 -8.67
N ASP A 124 14.51 -10.38 -8.49
CA ASP A 124 13.39 -11.12 -7.87
C ASP A 124 13.58 -11.38 -6.37
N SER A 125 14.73 -11.00 -5.82
CA SER A 125 15.11 -11.29 -4.43
C SER A 125 14.42 -10.40 -3.39
N ARG A 126 13.90 -9.24 -3.82
CA ARG A 126 13.36 -8.20 -2.94
C ARG A 126 11.84 -8.20 -2.96
N ASP A 127 11.24 -7.97 -1.81
CA ASP A 127 9.80 -7.73 -1.71
C ASP A 127 9.53 -6.24 -1.93
N LEU A 128 8.79 -5.94 -2.99
CA LEU A 128 8.53 -4.57 -3.42
C LEU A 128 7.31 -3.94 -2.71
N ARG A 129 6.58 -4.69 -1.87
CA ARG A 129 5.37 -4.21 -1.16
C ARG A 129 5.69 -3.35 0.06
N PHE A 130 6.66 -2.45 -0.07
CA PHE A 130 7.21 -1.66 1.03
C PHE A 130 6.18 -0.76 1.71
N TRP A 131 5.10 -0.37 1.02
CA TRP A 131 4.08 0.55 1.54
C TRP A 131 3.32 -0.04 2.73
N HIS A 132 3.31 -1.37 2.89
CA HIS A 132 2.77 -2.05 4.06
C HIS A 132 3.56 -1.76 5.35
N ASP A 133 4.72 -1.08 5.27
CA ASP A 133 5.34 -0.41 6.41
C ASP A 133 5.11 1.11 6.30
N PRO A 134 4.32 1.73 7.21
CA PRO A 134 4.03 3.16 7.15
C PRO A 134 5.28 4.03 7.27
N LYS A 135 6.37 3.56 7.91
CA LYS A 135 7.61 4.34 7.92
C LYS A 135 8.26 4.40 6.55
N ILE A 136 8.22 3.31 5.79
CA ILE A 136 8.78 3.26 4.44
C ILE A 136 7.85 3.96 3.44
N ALA A 137 6.53 3.85 3.61
CA ALA A 137 5.56 4.65 2.85
C ALA A 137 5.81 6.16 3.00
N MET A 138 6.07 6.65 4.23
CA MET A 138 6.47 8.04 4.46
C MET A 138 7.81 8.41 3.78
N MET A 139 8.73 7.46 3.63
CA MET A 139 9.98 7.69 2.88
C MET A 139 9.67 7.88 1.39
N ALA A 140 8.80 7.06 0.81
CA ALA A 140 8.37 7.22 -0.58
C ALA A 140 7.66 8.57 -0.81
N VAL A 141 6.74 8.97 0.08
CA VAL A 141 6.09 10.30 0.04
C VAL A 141 7.13 11.42 -0.03
N ARG A 142 8.16 11.37 0.83
CA ARG A 142 9.26 12.36 0.85
C ARG A 142 10.12 12.38 -0.41
N GLN A 143 10.08 11.35 -1.24
CA GLN A 143 10.76 11.31 -2.54
C GLN A 143 9.84 11.79 -3.67
N ILE A 144 8.53 11.53 -3.54
CA ILE A 144 7.52 11.93 -4.53
C ILE A 144 7.33 13.45 -4.53
N THR A 145 7.16 14.08 -3.36
CA THR A 145 6.84 15.52 -3.29
C THR A 145 7.88 16.40 -3.98
N PRO A 146 9.20 16.24 -3.74
CA PRO A 146 10.20 17.07 -4.43
C PRO A 146 10.22 16.87 -5.95
N THR A 147 9.81 15.68 -6.43
CA THR A 147 9.69 15.39 -7.86
C THR A 147 8.52 16.17 -8.46
N LEU A 148 7.37 16.18 -7.78
CA LEU A 148 6.20 16.97 -8.20
C LEU A 148 6.48 18.48 -8.14
N VAL A 149 7.15 18.96 -7.09
CA VAL A 149 7.56 20.37 -6.97
C VAL A 149 8.48 20.80 -8.11
N ARG A 150 9.41 19.94 -8.54
CA ARG A 150 10.30 20.23 -9.68
C ARG A 150 9.53 20.27 -11.00
N LEU A 151 8.56 19.38 -11.17
CA LEU A 151 7.74 19.29 -12.38
C LEU A 151 6.74 20.44 -12.49
N ASP A 152 6.17 20.86 -11.37
CA ASP A 152 5.16 21.92 -11.30
C ASP A 152 5.45 22.91 -10.14
N PRO A 153 6.43 23.82 -10.33
CA PRO A 153 6.82 24.78 -9.30
C PRO A 153 5.72 25.77 -8.92
N ALA A 154 4.73 25.99 -9.78
CA ALA A 154 3.62 26.92 -9.52
C ALA A 154 2.74 26.44 -8.35
N ASN A 155 2.71 25.13 -8.08
CA ASN A 155 1.91 24.52 -7.00
C ASN A 155 2.76 24.05 -5.80
N THR A 156 4.00 24.55 -5.66
CA THR A 156 4.95 24.13 -4.62
C THR A 156 4.36 24.17 -3.21
N GLU A 157 3.77 25.29 -2.80
CA GLU A 157 3.20 25.45 -1.45
C GLU A 157 2.12 24.40 -1.18
N ARG A 158 1.23 24.15 -2.15
CA ARG A 158 0.16 23.15 -2.04
C ARG A 158 0.74 21.74 -1.85
N TYR A 159 1.73 21.34 -2.64
CA TYR A 159 2.34 20.02 -2.51
C TYR A 159 3.01 19.81 -1.15
N LEU A 160 3.71 20.84 -0.64
CA LEU A 160 4.39 20.77 0.65
C LEU A 160 3.39 20.73 1.82
N ASP A 161 2.32 21.53 1.78
CA ASP A 161 1.25 21.49 2.78
C ASP A 161 0.55 20.14 2.81
N ASN A 162 0.23 19.60 1.62
CA ASN A 162 -0.39 18.29 1.49
C ASN A 162 0.52 17.16 1.98
N GLU A 163 1.83 17.25 1.73
CA GLU A 163 2.79 16.30 2.28
C GLU A 163 2.75 16.30 3.82
N ILE A 164 2.73 17.48 4.47
CA ILE A 164 2.71 17.59 5.93
C ILE A 164 1.46 16.90 6.51
N GLU A 165 0.28 17.18 5.95
CA GLU A 165 -0.96 16.57 6.41
C GLU A 165 -1.02 15.07 6.12
N LEU A 166 -0.52 14.63 4.96
CA LEU A 166 -0.42 13.21 4.62
C LEU A 166 0.50 12.47 5.60
N LEU A 167 1.70 12.96 5.87
CA LEU A 167 2.65 12.34 6.79
C LEU A 167 2.07 12.28 8.23
N LYS A 168 1.37 13.32 8.66
CA LYS A 168 0.66 13.35 9.95
C LYS A 168 -0.43 12.28 10.01
N ARG A 169 -1.22 12.13 8.95
CA ARG A 169 -2.28 11.12 8.84
C ARG A 169 -1.71 9.70 8.85
N ILE A 170 -0.63 9.43 8.10
CA ILE A 170 0.06 8.13 8.12
C ILE A 170 0.59 7.81 9.51
N LYS A 171 1.22 8.79 10.18
CA LYS A 171 1.73 8.63 11.55
C LYS A 171 0.61 8.33 12.55
N GLN A 172 -0.53 9.02 12.43
CA GLN A 172 -1.68 8.81 13.30
C GLN A 172 -2.29 7.41 13.11
N MET A 173 -2.55 7.01 11.87
CA MET A 173 -3.00 5.64 11.55
C MET A 173 -2.02 4.59 12.08
N SER A 174 -0.71 4.80 11.89
CA SER A 174 0.30 3.88 12.39
C SER A 174 0.26 3.73 13.92
N LYS A 175 -0.01 4.80 14.67
CA LYS A 175 -0.20 4.72 16.13
C LYS A 175 -1.46 3.96 16.50
N GLU A 176 -2.56 4.21 15.80
CA GLU A 176 -3.82 3.50 16.01
C GLU A 176 -3.65 2.00 15.78
N ILE A 177 -3.05 1.59 14.67
CA ILE A 177 -2.74 0.19 14.37
C ILE A 177 -1.83 -0.39 15.46
N ALA A 178 -0.74 0.29 15.83
CA ALA A 178 0.16 -0.19 16.88
C ALA A 178 -0.55 -0.38 18.23
N SER A 179 -1.50 0.48 18.58
CA SER A 179 -2.29 0.35 19.82
C SER A 179 -3.11 -0.94 19.86
N ARG A 180 -3.61 -1.42 18.71
CA ARG A 180 -4.36 -2.69 18.59
C ARG A 180 -3.53 -3.93 18.91
N PHE A 181 -2.20 -3.83 18.76
CA PHE A 181 -1.25 -4.93 19.02
C PHE A 181 -0.42 -4.71 20.30
N SER A 182 -0.65 -3.60 21.02
CA SER A 182 0.13 -3.20 22.20
C SER A 182 -0.04 -4.13 23.41
N THR A 183 -1.21 -4.76 23.55
CA THR A 183 -1.45 -5.86 24.50
C THR A 183 -0.94 -7.17 23.91
N GLN A 184 0.39 -7.26 23.72
CA GLN A 184 1.18 -8.46 23.36
C GLN A 184 0.38 -9.63 22.76
N ILE A 185 -0.17 -9.45 21.56
CA ILE A 185 -0.59 -10.58 20.75
C ILE A 185 0.68 -11.08 20.06
N ALA A 186 1.38 -11.98 20.72
CA ALA A 186 2.36 -12.82 20.05
C ALA A 186 1.60 -13.70 19.05
N ILE A 187 1.85 -13.53 17.76
CA ILE A 187 1.25 -14.39 16.74
C ILE A 187 2.25 -15.49 16.32
N PRO A 188 1.80 -16.74 16.12
CA PRO A 188 2.66 -17.79 15.59
C PRO A 188 3.22 -17.43 14.20
N GLU A 189 4.43 -17.89 13.90
CA GLU A 189 5.10 -17.68 12.62
C GLU A 189 4.24 -18.15 11.42
N ARG A 190 3.58 -19.30 11.51
CA ARG A 190 2.59 -19.78 10.52
C ARG A 190 1.42 -18.82 10.23
N VAL A 191 1.06 -17.96 11.19
CA VAL A 191 0.05 -16.91 10.99
C VAL A 191 0.69 -15.71 10.32
N ALA A 192 1.83 -15.24 10.86
CA ALA A 192 2.55 -14.08 10.34
C ALA A 192 2.93 -14.24 8.86
N THR A 193 3.29 -15.46 8.42
CA THR A 193 3.69 -15.74 7.03
C THR A 193 2.56 -15.60 6.01
N GLN A 194 1.29 -15.54 6.45
CA GLN A 194 0.12 -15.33 5.58
C GLN A 194 -0.16 -13.85 5.29
N PHE A 195 0.51 -12.92 5.99
CA PHE A 195 0.34 -11.47 5.85
C PHE A 195 1.62 -10.82 5.32
N SER A 196 1.56 -9.54 4.97
CA SER A 196 2.73 -8.79 4.53
C SER A 196 3.85 -8.83 5.57
N GLN A 197 5.08 -9.11 5.13
CA GLN A 197 6.25 -9.08 6.01
C GLN A 197 6.58 -7.68 6.54
N TYR A 198 6.35 -6.65 5.73
CA TYR A 198 6.54 -5.27 6.15
C TYR A 198 5.59 -4.91 7.29
N PHE A 199 4.32 -5.26 7.14
CA PHE A 199 3.32 -5.03 8.17
C PHE A 199 3.64 -5.81 9.44
N THR A 200 3.90 -7.11 9.29
CA THR A 200 4.14 -7.99 10.44
C THR A 200 5.41 -7.60 11.20
N ASN A 201 6.52 -7.31 10.51
CA ASN A 201 7.75 -6.82 11.14
C ASN A 201 7.57 -5.47 11.85
N ARG A 202 6.60 -4.64 11.43
CA ARG A 202 6.33 -3.33 12.02
C ARG A 202 5.48 -3.40 13.28
N PHE A 203 4.45 -4.24 13.30
CA PHE A 203 3.36 -4.13 14.27
C PHE A 203 3.19 -5.31 15.23
N VAL A 204 3.64 -6.50 14.87
CA VAL A 204 3.40 -7.71 15.67
C VAL A 204 4.69 -8.30 16.20
N ILE A 205 4.57 -9.02 17.32
CA ILE A 205 5.62 -9.89 17.82
C ILE A 205 5.33 -11.27 17.24
N VAL A 206 6.27 -11.82 16.48
CA VAL A 206 6.15 -13.16 15.92
C VAL A 206 6.85 -14.15 16.86
N THR A 207 6.12 -15.17 17.30
CA THR A 207 6.71 -16.30 18.02
C THR A 207 7.01 -17.42 17.04
N LYS A 208 8.22 -17.98 17.11
CA LYS A 208 8.54 -19.21 16.39
C LYS A 208 7.54 -20.28 16.78
N ASP A 209 7.04 -21.01 15.79
CA ASP A 209 6.31 -22.23 16.07
C ASP A 209 7.26 -23.16 16.85
N SER A 210 6.77 -23.81 17.91
CA SER A 210 7.53 -24.87 18.57
C SER A 210 7.70 -26.01 17.58
N SER A 211 8.82 -26.03 16.86
CA SER A 211 9.17 -27.16 16.00
C SER A 211 9.30 -28.40 16.87
N GLU A 212 8.66 -29.48 16.40
CA GLU A 212 9.08 -30.87 16.54
C GLU A 212 10.31 -31.05 17.45
N ALA A 213 10.08 -31.61 18.63
CA ALA A 213 11.16 -32.20 19.41
C ALA A 213 11.85 -33.25 18.52
N GLU A 214 13.09 -32.98 18.11
CA GLU A 214 14.02 -34.02 17.69
C GLU A 214 14.05 -35.07 18.80
N GLY A 215 13.63 -36.28 18.47
CA GLY A 215 13.65 -37.41 19.40
C GLY A 215 12.28 -37.78 19.95
N THR A 216 11.45 -38.39 19.12
CA THR A 216 10.83 -39.73 19.30
C THR A 216 9.81 -39.84 18.18
N ALA A 217 9.79 -40.98 17.47
CA ALA A 217 8.84 -41.24 16.38
C ALA A 217 7.38 -41.24 16.89
N ILE A 218 6.81 -40.05 17.06
CA ILE A 218 5.37 -39.85 17.09
C ILE A 218 4.97 -39.80 15.62
N LYS A 219 4.07 -40.70 15.20
CA LYS A 219 3.41 -40.61 13.90
C LYS A 219 2.72 -39.25 13.82
N VAL A 220 3.39 -38.27 13.24
CA VAL A 220 2.80 -37.00 12.85
C VAL A 220 1.70 -37.36 11.87
N SER A 221 0.46 -37.07 12.25
CA SER A 221 -0.67 -37.19 11.33
C SER A 221 -0.33 -36.34 10.11
N THR A 222 -0.16 -36.99 8.95
CA THR A 222 0.14 -36.38 7.66
C THR A 222 -1.04 -35.59 7.08
N ASN A 223 -2.04 -35.27 7.90
CA ASN A 223 -3.03 -34.28 7.52
C ASN A 223 -2.39 -32.90 7.71
N PRO A 224 -2.06 -32.16 6.63
CA PRO A 224 -1.71 -30.76 6.78
C PRO A 224 -2.88 -30.12 7.51
N VAL A 225 -2.61 -29.54 8.67
CA VAL A 225 -3.61 -28.77 9.41
C VAL A 225 -4.02 -27.63 8.47
N LYS A 226 -5.14 -27.82 7.76
CA LYS A 226 -5.77 -26.87 6.83
C LYS A 226 -6.39 -25.71 7.63
N HIS A 227 -5.55 -24.99 8.37
CA HIS A 227 -5.90 -23.72 8.99
C HIS A 227 -5.12 -22.60 8.30
N THR A 228 -5.02 -22.60 6.97
CA THR A 228 -4.91 -21.29 6.30
C THR A 228 -6.05 -20.44 6.84
N CYS A 229 -5.83 -19.16 7.13
CA CYS A 229 -6.87 -18.24 7.59
C CYS A 229 -7.95 -18.23 6.48
N ARG A 230 -8.89 -19.18 6.54
CA ARG A 230 -9.77 -19.53 5.44
C ARG A 230 -10.71 -18.34 5.33
N HIS A 231 -10.49 -17.52 4.31
CA HIS A 231 -11.18 -16.25 4.02
C HIS A 231 -10.57 -14.95 4.55
N TYR A 232 -9.25 -14.77 4.57
CA TYR A 232 -8.74 -13.41 4.30
C TYR A 232 -8.46 -13.29 2.80
N PRO A 233 -9.44 -12.87 1.99
CA PRO A 233 -9.13 -12.57 0.60
C PRO A 233 -8.17 -11.38 0.58
N GLU A 234 -7.14 -11.45 -0.28
CA GLU A 234 -6.43 -10.30 -0.88
C GLU A 234 -7.41 -9.43 -1.70
N GLN A 235 -8.60 -9.15 -1.16
CA GLN A 235 -9.55 -8.26 -1.79
C GLN A 235 -9.04 -6.84 -1.57
N THR A 236 -8.53 -6.25 -2.64
CA THR A 236 -8.44 -4.81 -2.86
C THR A 236 -9.64 -4.11 -2.21
N PRO A 237 -9.44 -3.18 -1.27
CA PRO A 237 -10.52 -2.35 -0.76
C PRO A 237 -11.32 -1.73 -1.91
N GLN A 238 -12.60 -2.06 -2.04
CA GLN A 238 -13.52 -1.37 -2.96
C GLN A 238 -13.83 0.01 -2.38
N THR A 239 -12.92 0.97 -2.53
CA THR A 239 -13.13 2.33 -2.01
C THR A 239 -13.72 3.23 -3.08
N ALA A 240 -14.84 3.88 -2.78
CA ALA A 240 -15.38 4.99 -3.59
C ALA A 240 -14.46 6.23 -3.61
N ASN A 241 -13.47 6.30 -2.71
CA ASN A 241 -12.50 7.41 -2.62
C ASN A 241 -11.06 6.91 -2.73
N ALA A 242 -10.42 7.17 -3.88
CA ALA A 242 -9.06 6.75 -4.18
C ALA A 242 -8.01 7.31 -3.19
N THR A 243 -8.24 8.49 -2.61
CA THR A 243 -7.32 9.09 -1.60
C THR A 243 -7.33 8.36 -0.26
N ASN A 244 -8.29 7.46 -0.01
CA ASN A 244 -8.37 6.69 1.23
C ASN A 244 -7.85 5.25 1.11
N TYR A 245 -7.64 4.75 -0.11
CA TYR A 245 -7.28 3.37 -0.38
C TYR A 245 -6.12 2.85 0.50
N TYR A 246 -5.00 3.58 0.57
CA TYR A 246 -3.83 3.18 1.36
C TYR A 246 -4.17 2.95 2.84
N PHE A 247 -4.96 3.85 3.41
CA PHE A 247 -5.33 3.80 4.83
C PHE A 247 -6.26 2.63 5.13
N GLU A 248 -7.23 2.39 4.25
CA GLU A 248 -8.16 1.27 4.40
C GLU A 248 -7.46 -0.07 4.20
N ALA A 249 -6.53 -0.17 3.24
CA ALA A 249 -5.70 -1.38 3.06
C ALA A 249 -4.89 -1.72 4.32
N MET A 250 -4.27 -0.71 4.96
CA MET A 250 -3.50 -0.89 6.19
C MET A 250 -4.37 -1.32 7.39
N LYS A 251 -5.58 -0.75 7.52
CA LYS A 251 -6.53 -1.17 8.57
C LYS A 251 -7.01 -2.60 8.32
N LYS A 252 -7.32 -2.94 7.06
CA LYS A 252 -7.77 -4.28 6.68
C LYS A 252 -6.73 -5.34 7.03
N GLU A 253 -5.45 -5.06 6.76
CA GLU A 253 -4.34 -5.94 7.15
C GLU A 253 -4.30 -6.18 8.67
N ALA A 254 -4.49 -5.12 9.46
CA ALA A 254 -4.58 -5.23 10.91
C ALA A 254 -5.76 -6.13 11.35
N ASP A 255 -6.94 -5.87 10.79
CA ASP A 255 -8.17 -6.61 11.10
C ASP A 255 -8.03 -8.09 10.72
N GLY A 256 -7.40 -8.38 9.58
CA GLY A 256 -7.12 -9.74 9.12
C GLY A 256 -6.23 -10.53 10.09
N ILE A 257 -5.16 -9.91 10.59
CA ILE A 257 -4.27 -10.54 11.57
C ILE A 257 -5.01 -10.81 12.87
N GLN A 258 -5.79 -9.86 13.39
CA GLN A 258 -6.55 -10.04 14.63
C GLN A 258 -7.60 -11.15 14.49
N ALA A 259 -8.35 -11.14 13.39
CA ALA A 259 -9.36 -12.16 13.10
C ALA A 259 -8.72 -13.55 12.98
N CYS A 260 -7.58 -13.66 12.28
CA CYS A 260 -6.91 -14.94 12.16
C CYS A 260 -6.30 -15.41 13.50
N SER A 261 -5.64 -14.52 14.24
CA SER A 261 -5.07 -14.85 15.55
C SER A 261 -6.12 -15.39 16.53
N ALA A 262 -7.32 -14.81 16.56
CA ALA A 262 -8.43 -15.29 17.39
C ALA A 262 -8.84 -16.75 17.07
N GLN A 263 -8.82 -17.16 15.79
CA GLN A 263 -9.13 -18.53 15.39
C GLN A 263 -8.10 -19.53 15.96
N TYR A 264 -6.83 -19.14 16.03
CA TYR A 264 -5.76 -19.98 16.56
C TYR A 264 -5.80 -20.13 18.07
N THR A 265 -6.13 -19.08 18.82
CA THR A 265 -6.33 -19.17 20.27
C THR A 265 -7.52 -20.08 20.64
N HIS A 266 -8.60 -20.09 19.85
CA HIS A 266 -9.76 -20.95 20.14
C HIS A 266 -9.54 -22.42 19.74
N GLY A 267 -8.75 -22.70 18.70
CA GLY A 267 -8.44 -24.07 18.27
C GLY A 267 -7.59 -24.87 19.28
N GLU A 268 -6.70 -24.22 20.03
CA GLU A 268 -5.89 -24.86 21.09
C GLU A 268 -6.71 -25.17 22.36
N VAL A 269 -7.68 -24.33 22.70
CA VAL A 269 -8.58 -24.54 23.86
C VAL A 269 -9.54 -25.71 23.61
N ALA A 270 -9.98 -25.92 22.35
CA ALA A 270 -10.84 -27.06 22.01
C ALA A 270 -10.09 -28.41 22.10
N LYS A 271 -8.81 -28.46 21.72
CA LYS A 271 -8.00 -29.70 21.80
C LYS A 271 -7.59 -30.10 23.22
N THR A 272 -7.50 -29.15 24.15
CA THR A 272 -7.13 -29.43 25.55
C THR A 272 -8.30 -29.99 26.38
N ARG A 273 -9.54 -29.69 25.99
CA ARG A 273 -10.75 -30.22 26.66
C ARG A 273 -11.04 -31.69 26.32
N ASP A 274 -10.58 -32.18 25.18
CA ASP A 274 -10.83 -33.56 24.73
C ASP A 274 -9.80 -34.58 25.26
N ARG A 275 -8.72 -34.11 25.90
CA ARG A 275 -7.74 -34.97 26.59
C ARG A 275 -8.04 -35.20 28.07
N SER A 276 -9.00 -34.48 28.65
CA SER A 276 -9.39 -34.59 30.06
C SER A 276 -10.61 -35.49 30.30
N SER A 277 -11.19 -36.09 29.25
CA SER A 277 -12.35 -36.99 29.31
C SER A 277 -12.02 -38.48 29.13
N VAL A 278 -10.74 -38.86 29.00
CA VAL A 278 -10.31 -40.26 28.89
C VAL A 278 -9.42 -40.64 30.09
N SER A 279 -9.99 -40.55 31.29
CA SER A 279 -9.49 -41.22 32.50
C SER A 279 -10.62 -41.24 33.53
N GLY A 280 -11.52 -42.21 33.38
CA GLY A 280 -12.61 -42.52 34.30
C GLY A 280 -13.01 -43.96 34.10
#